data_AF-A0A2V6VQ48-F1
#
_entry.id   AF-A0A2V6VQ48-F1
#
_cell.length_a   1.000
_cell.length_b   1.000
_cell.length_c   1.000
_cell.angle_alpha   90.00
_cell.angle_beta   90.00
_cell.angle_gamma   90.00
#
_symmetry.space_group_name_H-M   'P 1'
#
loop_
_entity.id
_entity.type
_entity.pdbx_description
1 polymer ?
#
loop_
_entity_poly.entity_id
_entity_poly.type
_entity_poly.pdbx_seq_one_letter_code
_entity_poly.pdbx_strand_id
1 'polypeptide(L)' 'MTENLPEGWTLPNLRIDRDGDWYDDDVQVTHPGILANLRGNLRKDGQGYFLQTRVRIPVVVEDAP' A
#
# COMPACT_ATOMS: atom_id res chain seq x y z
N MET A 1 -11.15 11.53 -10.61
CA MET A 1 -10.02 12.36 -10.17
C MET A 1 -8.77 11.68 -10.68
N THR A 2 -8.11 12.24 -11.69
CA THR A 2 -6.84 11.71 -12.20
C THR A 2 -5.71 12.32 -11.37
N GLU A 3 -5.11 11.54 -10.48
CA GLU A 3 -3.88 11.93 -9.77
C GLU A 3 -2.76 12.12 -10.81
N ASN A 4 -2.12 13.29 -10.81
CA ASN A 4 -0.96 13.59 -11.67
C ASN A 4 0.26 12.79 -11.19
N LEU A 5 0.38 11.55 -11.64
CA LEU A 5 1.60 10.77 -11.50
C LEU A 5 2.67 11.29 -12.47
N PRO A 6 3.97 11.26 -12.12
CA PRO A 6 5.04 11.52 -13.07
C PRO A 6 4.90 10.64 -14.31
N GLU A 7 5.23 11.18 -15.49
CA GLU A 7 5.15 10.43 -16.75
C GLU A 7 6.01 9.16 -16.69
N GLY A 8 5.41 8.01 -17.01
CA GLY A 8 6.06 6.70 -16.93
C GLY A 8 6.06 6.04 -15.55
N TRP A 9 5.50 6.68 -14.52
CA TRP A 9 5.38 6.09 -13.18
C TRP A 9 4.02 5.39 -12.98
N THR A 10 4.05 4.13 -12.55
CA THR A 10 2.87 3.37 -12.13
C THR A 10 2.78 3.35 -10.61
N LEU A 11 1.55 3.39 -10.08
CA LEU A 11 1.34 3.16 -8.66
C LEU A 11 1.82 1.74 -8.28
N PRO A 12 2.51 1.58 -7.14
CA PRO A 12 2.88 0.26 -6.66
C PRO A 12 1.64 -0.56 -6.32
N ASN A 13 1.73 -1.87 -6.52
CA ASN A 13 0.65 -2.81 -6.20
C ASN A 13 0.85 -3.35 -4.79
N LEU A 14 0.40 -2.58 -3.81
CA LEU A 14 0.58 -2.92 -2.40
C LEU A 14 -0.53 -3.81 -1.87
N ARG A 15 -0.14 -4.89 -1.20
CA ARG A 15 -1.04 -5.83 -0.54
C ARG A 15 -0.57 -6.16 0.86
N ILE A 16 -1.52 -6.35 1.77
CA ILE A 16 -1.33 -6.96 3.08
C ILE A 16 -2.10 -8.27 3.06
N ASP A 17 -1.42 -9.38 3.33
CA ASP A 17 -2.08 -10.67 3.44
C ASP A 17 -2.72 -10.87 4.83
N ARG A 18 -3.32 -12.05 5.04
CA ARG A 18 -4.00 -12.40 6.30
C ARG A 18 -3.06 -12.50 7.50
N ASP A 19 -1.78 -12.79 7.28
CA ASP A 19 -0.76 -12.88 8.34
C ASP A 19 -0.19 -11.49 8.68
N GLY A 20 -0.57 -10.46 7.91
CA GLY A 20 -0.10 -9.08 8.08
C GLY A 20 1.21 -8.80 7.35
N ASP A 21 1.64 -9.71 6.46
CA ASP A 21 2.80 -9.55 5.62
C ASP A 21 2.51 -8.62 4.45
N TRP A 22 3.47 -7.75 4.16
CA TRP A 22 3.36 -6.76 3.11
C TRP A 22 4.00 -7.25 1.82
N TYR A 23 3.35 -6.93 0.70
CA TYR A 23 3.80 -7.26 -0.64
C TYR A 23 3.76 -6.02 -1.54
N ASP A 24 4.72 -5.94 -2.46
CA ASP A 24 4.75 -5.02 -3.60
C ASP A 24 4.94 -5.85 -4.87
N ASP A 25 3.98 -5.83 -5.80
CA ASP A 25 3.96 -6.68 -6.99
C ASP A 25 4.24 -8.16 -6.67
N ASP A 26 3.55 -8.70 -5.66
CA ASP A 26 3.68 -10.08 -5.14
C ASP A 26 5.05 -10.44 -4.54
N VAL A 27 5.98 -9.48 -4.42
CA VAL A 27 7.25 -9.64 -3.71
C VAL A 27 7.08 -9.20 -2.26
N GLN A 28 7.39 -10.10 -1.32
CA GLN A 28 7.30 -9.79 0.10
C GLN A 28 8.29 -8.69 0.50
N VAL A 29 7.78 -7.66 1.16
CA VAL A 29 8.57 -6.59 1.74
C VAL A 29 9.03 -7.01 3.13
N THR A 30 10.33 -7.23 3.30
CA THR A 30 10.91 -7.71 4.58
C THR A 30 11.79 -6.68 5.27
N HIS A 31 12.14 -5.57 4.62
CA HIS A 31 13.04 -4.58 5.19
C HIS A 31 12.35 -3.81 6.34
N PRO A 32 12.87 -3.85 7.59
CA PRO A 32 12.17 -3.29 8.75
C PRO A 32 11.87 -1.79 8.65
N GLY A 33 12.79 -1.00 8.07
CA GLY A 33 12.58 0.44 7.89
C GLY A 33 11.45 0.76 6.89
N ILE A 34 11.31 -0.05 5.83
CA ILE A 34 10.24 0.09 4.85
C ILE A 34 8.91 -0.29 5.49
N LEU A 35 8.86 -1.44 6.17
CA LEU A 35 7.66 -1.89 6.88
C LEU A 35 7.18 -0.89 7.93
N ALA A 36 8.10 -0.29 8.69
CA ALA A 36 7.77 0.76 9.65
C ALA A 36 7.14 1.99 8.96
N ASN A 37 7.69 2.40 7.82
CA ASN A 37 7.13 3.50 7.04
C ASN A 37 5.73 3.18 6.47
N LEU A 38 5.56 1.99 5.87
CA LEU A 38 4.27 1.53 5.33
C LEU A 38 3.18 1.52 6.40
N ARG A 39 3.48 0.90 7.55
CA ARG A 39 2.55 0.82 8.70
C ARG A 39 2.21 2.21 9.25
N GLY A 40 3.19 3.11 9.37
CA GLY A 40 2.98 4.46 9.88
C GLY A 40 2.09 5.33 8.98
N ASN A 41 2.09 5.07 7.67
CA ASN A 41 1.32 5.83 6.68
C ASN A 41 0.01 5.16 6.26
N LEU A 42 -0.27 3.93 6.72
CA LEU A 42 -1.52 3.23 6.44
C LEU A 42 -2.71 3.96 7.06
N ARG A 43 -3.76 4.18 6.26
CA ARG A 43 -5.02 4.80 6.63
C ARG A 43 -6.17 3.98 6.04
N LYS A 44 -7.39 4.21 6.55
CA LYS A 44 -8.64 3.60 6.07
C LYS A 44 -9.70 4.67 5.92
N ASP A 45 -10.45 4.63 4.82
CA ASP A 45 -11.65 5.44 4.64
C ASP A 45 -12.76 4.63 3.96
N GLY A 46 -13.81 5.32 3.46
CA GLY A 46 -14.94 4.67 2.79
C GLY A 46 -14.60 3.96 1.48
N GLN A 47 -13.39 4.13 0.94
CA GLN A 47 -12.92 3.45 -0.27
C GLN A 47 -11.95 2.29 0.03
N GLY A 48 -11.63 2.04 1.30
CA GLY A 48 -10.70 0.98 1.72
C GLY A 48 -9.41 1.50 2.34
N TYR A 49 -8.37 0.66 2.31
CA TYR A 49 -7.06 0.99 2.88
C TYR A 49 -6.17 1.68 1.85
N PHE A 50 -5.34 2.61 2.32
CA PHE A 50 -4.43 3.35 1.46
C PHE A 50 -3.23 3.89 2.27
N LEU A 51 -2.13 4.19 1.59
CA LEU A 51 -1.04 5.00 2.15
C LEU A 51 -1.30 6.49 1.88
N GLN A 52 -1.27 7.29 2.93
CA GLN A 52 -1.31 8.75 2.79
C GLN A 52 0.12 9.28 2.59
N THR A 53 0.51 9.50 1.32
CA THR A 53 1.78 10.14 0.96
C THR A 53 1.51 11.44 0.18
N ARG A 54 2.44 11.86 -0.70
CA ARG A 54 2.19 12.92 -1.70
C ARG A 54 1.08 12.53 -2.69
N VAL A 55 0.93 11.23 -2.93
CA VAL A 55 -0.16 10.62 -3.70
C VAL A 55 -0.87 9.59 -2.85
N ARG A 56 -2.12 9.29 -3.16
CA ARG A 56 -2.88 8.21 -2.53
C ARG A 56 -2.48 6.90 -3.21
N ILE A 57 -1.94 5.97 -2.43
CA ILE A 57 -1.59 4.64 -2.92
C ILE A 57 -2.59 3.65 -2.32
N PRO A 58 -3.47 3.02 -3.12
CA PRO A 58 -4.37 1.99 -2.63
C PRO A 58 -3.58 0.82 -2.05
N VAL A 59 -4.08 0.22 -0.97
CA VAL A 59 -3.54 -1.00 -0.38
C VAL A 59 -4.65 -2.02 -0.32
N VAL A 60 -4.45 -3.16 -0.97
CA VAL A 60 -5.35 -4.32 -0.85
C VAL A 60 -5.07 -4.99 0.49
N VAL A 61 -6.09 -5.22 1.30
CA VAL A 61 -5.94 -5.94 2.57
C VAL A 61 -6.80 -7.19 2.48
N GLU A 62 -6.17 -8.34 2.54
CA GLU A 62 -6.86 -9.62 2.62
C GLU A 62 -7.41 -9.78 4.03
N ASP A 63 -8.73 -9.82 4.17
CA ASP A 63 -9.37 -10.17 5.42
C ASP A 63 -9.47 -11.71 5.55
N ALA A 64 -9.63 -12.17 6.79
CA ALA A 64 -10.07 -13.54 7.04
C ALA A 64 -11.52 -13.69 6.52
N PRO A 65 -11.89 -14.87 5.96
CA PRO A 65 -13.25 -15.13 5.51
C PRO A 65 -14.23 -15.15 6.68
#